data_AF-A0A4R1QW02-F1
#
_entry.id   AF-A0A4R1QW02-F1
#
_cell.length_a   1.000
_cell.length_b   1.000
_cell.length_c   1.000
_cell.angle_alpha   90.00
_cell.angle_beta   90.00
_cell.angle_gamma   90.00
#
_symmetry.space_group_name_H-M   'P 1'
#
loop_
_entity.id
_entity.type
_entity.pdbx_description
1 polymer ?
#
loop_
_entity_poly.entity_id
_entity_poly.type
_entity_poly.pdbx_seq_one_letter_code
_entity_poly.pdbx_strand_id
1 'polypeptide(L)'
;MRILFMGTPDIAAASLAAVLEAGHEVCGVFTREDKPVGRKQILTAPPVKQLALEHNLPVYQPKTLRTEEVQQQIRELAPELIVVVAYGRILPPEVLCVPPKGCINLHVSLLPKYRGAAPVQWSVINGDKETGVSIMYLDEGLDTGDILNVAPVTIGPEETSGELFERITAQGAKTLVETIASIAAGTAVRTPQDHSKATLAPPLTKEMARFAFDQPAQKLHDLVRGMNPWPVAYFEQEGKKIKVRKSHVAAGSGAPGTVLSIKPLTIACAEGALELDEVVPEGSKPMAGSAWAAGRRLKAGDRL
;
A
#
# COMPACT_ATOMS: atom_id res chain seq x y z
N MET A 1 3.70 -14.85 -24.17
CA MET A 1 4.98 -14.96 -23.45
C MET A 1 4.81 -15.90 -22.28
N ARG A 2 5.85 -16.67 -21.97
CA ARG A 2 5.94 -17.54 -20.80
C ARG A 2 6.42 -16.76 -19.58
N ILE A 3 5.56 -16.61 -18.58
CA ILE A 3 5.74 -15.73 -17.42
C ILE A 3 5.80 -16.54 -16.13
N LEU A 4 6.80 -16.26 -15.31
CA LEU A 4 6.82 -16.68 -13.92
C LEU A 4 6.30 -15.52 -13.06
N PHE A 5 5.19 -15.74 -12.35
CA PHE A 5 4.56 -14.71 -11.54
C PHE A 5 4.97 -14.86 -10.06
N MET A 6 5.37 -13.76 -9.41
CA MET A 6 5.74 -13.74 -7.99
C MET A 6 4.91 -12.68 -7.26
N GLY A 7 4.04 -13.09 -6.34
CA GLY A 7 3.18 -12.14 -5.62
C GLY A 7 2.42 -12.75 -4.45
N THR A 8 1.78 -11.91 -3.63
CA THR A 8 1.12 -12.40 -2.41
C THR A 8 -0.26 -11.79 -2.13
N PRO A 9 -0.41 -10.47 -1.92
CA PRO A 9 -1.70 -9.87 -1.53
C PRO A 9 -2.67 -9.70 -2.70
N ASP A 10 -3.84 -9.13 -2.43
CA ASP A 10 -4.93 -8.95 -3.40
C ASP A 10 -4.51 -8.18 -4.67
N ILE A 11 -3.69 -7.14 -4.56
CA ILE A 11 -3.16 -6.42 -5.75
C ILE A 11 -2.37 -7.34 -6.68
N ALA A 12 -1.65 -8.31 -6.12
CA ALA A 12 -0.91 -9.28 -6.91
C ALA A 12 -1.84 -10.32 -7.52
N ALA A 13 -2.93 -10.69 -6.84
CA ALA A 13 -3.94 -11.57 -7.42
C ALA A 13 -4.66 -10.88 -8.60
N ALA A 14 -5.07 -9.61 -8.46
CA ALA A 14 -5.64 -8.83 -9.54
C ALA A 14 -4.68 -8.69 -10.74
N SER A 15 -3.39 -8.52 -10.47
CA SER A 15 -2.35 -8.47 -11.50
C SER A 15 -2.17 -9.82 -12.20
N LEU A 16 -2.18 -10.94 -11.47
CA LEU A 16 -2.13 -12.29 -12.04
C LEU A 16 -3.35 -12.56 -12.94
N ALA A 17 -4.55 -12.20 -12.48
CA ALA A 17 -5.78 -12.33 -13.27
C ALA A 17 -5.65 -11.59 -14.61
N ALA A 18 -5.22 -10.33 -14.59
CA ALA A 18 -5.04 -9.54 -15.81
C ALA A 18 -3.99 -10.13 -16.76
N VAL A 19 -2.89 -10.71 -16.22
CA VAL A 19 -1.88 -11.40 -17.04
C VAL A 19 -2.45 -12.64 -17.73
N LEU A 20 -3.30 -13.41 -17.03
CA LEU A 20 -3.98 -14.59 -17.58
C LEU A 20 -5.01 -14.20 -18.65
N GLU A 21 -5.83 -13.18 -18.38
CA GLU A 21 -6.83 -12.65 -19.32
C GLU A 21 -6.21 -12.12 -20.61
N ALA A 22 -5.01 -11.54 -20.52
CA ALA A 22 -4.22 -11.09 -21.67
C ALA A 22 -3.62 -12.25 -22.50
N GLY A 23 -3.86 -13.51 -22.11
CA GLY A 23 -3.46 -14.70 -22.87
C GLY A 23 -1.99 -15.08 -22.71
N HIS A 24 -1.31 -14.61 -21.67
CA HIS A 24 0.05 -15.05 -21.37
C HIS A 24 0.06 -16.44 -20.73
N GLU A 25 1.10 -17.22 -21.01
CA GLU A 25 1.31 -18.51 -20.37
C GLU A 25 1.98 -18.27 -19.02
N VAL A 26 1.28 -18.53 -17.91
CA VAL A 26 1.90 -18.46 -16.58
C VAL A 26 2.47 -19.83 -16.23
N CYS A 27 3.80 -19.97 -16.29
CA CYS A 27 4.48 -21.25 -16.08
C CYS A 27 4.57 -21.67 -14.61
N GLY A 28 4.38 -20.72 -13.69
CA GLY A 28 4.39 -20.97 -12.27
C GLY A 28 4.05 -19.71 -11.47
N VAL A 29 3.58 -19.92 -10.25
CA VAL A 29 3.22 -18.85 -9.32
C VAL A 29 3.98 -19.02 -8.01
N PHE A 30 4.82 -18.06 -7.68
CA PHE A 30 5.56 -18.00 -6.43
C PHE A 30 4.84 -17.07 -5.46
N THR A 31 4.54 -17.54 -4.26
CA THR A 31 3.86 -16.76 -3.24
C THR A 31 4.40 -17.04 -1.84
N ARG A 32 4.03 -16.23 -0.86
CA ARG A 32 4.38 -16.48 0.55
C ARG A 32 3.64 -17.71 1.07
N GLU A 33 4.18 -18.29 2.14
CA GLU A 33 3.56 -19.40 2.86
C GLU A 33 2.18 -19.00 3.39
N ASP A 34 1.29 -20.00 3.54
CA ASP A 34 0.01 -19.82 4.21
C ASP A 34 0.24 -19.32 5.64
N LYS A 35 -0.58 -18.38 6.09
CA LYS A 35 -0.43 -17.77 7.42
C LYS A 35 -1.72 -17.84 8.22
N PRO A 36 -1.64 -17.98 9.54
CA PRO A 36 -2.78 -17.80 10.42
C PRO A 36 -3.32 -16.37 10.32
N VAL A 37 -4.61 -16.22 10.02
CA VAL A 37 -5.28 -14.91 9.91
C VAL A 37 -6.40 -14.79 10.95
N GLY A 38 -6.59 -13.56 11.43
CA GLY A 38 -7.67 -13.21 12.36
C GLY A 38 -7.49 -13.76 13.77
N ARG A 39 -8.46 -13.47 14.65
CA ARG A 39 -8.41 -13.89 16.06
C ARG A 39 -8.43 -15.41 16.25
N LYS A 40 -9.04 -16.15 15.31
CA LYS A 40 -9.12 -17.61 15.33
C LYS A 40 -7.88 -18.30 14.75
N GLN A 41 -6.90 -17.53 14.25
CA GLN A 41 -5.64 -18.06 13.70
C GLN A 41 -5.86 -19.13 12.62
N ILE A 42 -6.87 -18.94 11.77
CA ILE A 42 -7.20 -19.88 10.70
C ILE A 42 -6.09 -19.80 9.66
N LEU A 43 -5.46 -20.93 9.38
CA LEU A 43 -4.45 -21.03 8.33
C LEU A 43 -5.09 -20.68 7.00
N THR A 44 -4.67 -19.57 6.40
CA THR A 44 -5.30 -18.98 5.21
C THR A 44 -4.26 -18.87 4.10
N ALA A 45 -4.61 -19.38 2.93
CA ALA A 45 -3.81 -19.25 1.72
C ALA A 45 -3.78 -17.79 1.24
N PRO A 46 -2.64 -17.27 0.74
CA PRO A 46 -2.61 -15.93 0.15
C PRO A 46 -3.57 -15.80 -1.05
N PRO A 47 -4.12 -14.59 -1.32
CA PRO A 47 -4.98 -14.35 -2.48
C PRO A 47 -4.40 -14.87 -3.81
N VAL A 48 -3.11 -14.65 -4.05
CA VAL A 48 -2.42 -15.16 -5.25
C VAL A 48 -2.43 -16.69 -5.34
N LYS A 49 -2.30 -17.40 -4.21
CA LYS A 49 -2.38 -18.87 -4.18
C LYS A 49 -3.78 -19.34 -4.53
N GLN A 50 -4.81 -18.70 -3.99
CA GLN A 50 -6.21 -19.07 -4.25
C GLN A 50 -6.52 -18.98 -5.74
N LEU A 51 -6.20 -17.82 -6.36
CA LEU A 51 -6.39 -17.62 -7.79
C LEU A 51 -5.56 -18.60 -8.64
N ALA A 52 -4.32 -18.86 -8.26
CA ALA A 52 -3.48 -19.81 -8.98
C ALA A 52 -4.07 -21.23 -8.99
N LEU A 53 -4.63 -21.69 -7.85
CA LEU A 53 -5.28 -22.99 -7.76
C LEU A 53 -6.57 -23.05 -8.57
N GLU A 54 -7.37 -21.98 -8.59
CA GLU A 54 -8.58 -21.88 -9.42
C GLU A 54 -8.28 -22.03 -10.91
N HIS A 55 -7.13 -21.52 -11.36
CA HIS A 55 -6.65 -21.63 -12.73
C HIS A 55 -5.73 -22.85 -12.98
N ASN A 56 -5.61 -23.78 -12.02
CA ASN A 56 -4.77 -24.97 -12.11
C ASN A 56 -3.28 -24.68 -12.41
N LEU A 57 -2.76 -23.57 -11.90
CA LEU A 57 -1.36 -23.16 -12.07
C LEU A 57 -0.45 -23.82 -11.01
N PRO A 58 0.78 -24.20 -11.35
CA PRO A 58 1.77 -24.66 -10.37
C PRO A 58 2.08 -23.57 -9.33
N VAL A 59 1.97 -23.90 -8.04
CA VAL A 59 2.25 -22.97 -6.94
C VAL A 59 3.50 -23.38 -6.17
N TYR A 60 4.37 -22.41 -5.91
CA TYR A 60 5.61 -22.56 -5.16
C TYR A 60 5.62 -21.60 -3.97
N GLN A 61 5.91 -22.13 -2.77
CA GLN A 61 5.96 -21.34 -1.52
C GLN A 61 7.32 -21.48 -0.81
N PRO A 62 8.45 -21.20 -1.48
CA PRO A 62 9.76 -21.38 -0.86
C PRO A 62 9.99 -20.38 0.27
N LYS A 63 10.67 -20.83 1.33
CA LYS A 63 11.09 -19.98 2.45
C LYS A 63 12.22 -19.01 2.10
N THR A 64 12.89 -19.20 0.96
CA THR A 64 13.97 -18.37 0.45
C THR A 64 14.16 -18.65 -1.04
N LEU A 65 14.62 -17.66 -1.81
CA LEU A 65 15.00 -17.84 -3.22
C LEU A 65 16.50 -18.13 -3.41
N ARG A 66 17.25 -18.24 -2.29
CA ARG A 66 18.72 -18.36 -2.31
C ARG A 66 19.22 -19.80 -2.37
N THR A 67 18.35 -20.80 -2.26
CA THR A 67 18.77 -22.21 -2.33
C THR A 67 18.91 -22.65 -3.79
N GLU A 68 19.93 -23.46 -4.06
CA GLU A 68 20.19 -24.00 -5.41
C GLU A 68 18.97 -24.76 -5.96
N GLU A 69 18.27 -25.51 -5.10
CA GLU A 69 17.03 -26.21 -5.44
C GLU A 69 15.95 -25.27 -6.01
N VAL A 70 15.70 -24.15 -5.35
CA VAL A 70 14.68 -23.19 -5.78
C VAL A 70 15.12 -22.46 -7.05
N GLN A 71 16.40 -22.12 -7.16
CA GLN A 71 16.94 -21.49 -8.37
C GLN A 71 16.89 -22.45 -9.56
N GLN A 72 17.17 -23.74 -9.34
CA GLN A 72 17.08 -24.76 -10.37
C GLN A 72 15.64 -24.96 -10.83
N GLN A 73 14.69 -25.02 -9.89
CA GLN A 73 13.27 -25.05 -10.18
C GLN A 73 12.83 -23.85 -11.03
N ILE A 74 13.30 -22.64 -10.73
CA ILE A 74 13.01 -21.43 -11.54
C ILE A 74 13.62 -21.54 -12.95
N ARG A 75 14.84 -22.08 -13.09
CA ARG A 75 15.47 -22.31 -14.40
C ARG A 75 14.72 -23.33 -15.24
N GLU A 76 14.27 -24.43 -14.64
CA GLU A 76 13.51 -25.49 -15.31
C GLU A 76 12.14 -25.02 -15.81
N LEU A 77 11.53 -24.06 -15.13
CA LEU A 77 10.31 -23.40 -15.61
C LEU A 77 10.54 -22.61 -16.89
N ALA A 78 11.79 -22.26 -17.22
CA ALA A 78 12.20 -21.53 -18.43
C ALA A 78 11.36 -20.26 -18.72
N PRO A 79 11.18 -19.33 -17.75
CA PRO A 79 10.41 -18.13 -17.99
C PRO A 79 11.12 -17.19 -18.98
N GLU A 80 10.36 -16.57 -19.88
CA GLU A 80 10.86 -15.46 -20.70
C GLU A 80 10.96 -14.17 -19.88
N LEU A 81 10.06 -13.99 -18.92
CA LEU A 81 9.92 -12.81 -18.06
C LEU A 81 9.48 -13.26 -16.66
N ILE A 82 10.07 -12.64 -15.63
CA ILE A 82 9.55 -12.74 -14.26
C ILE A 82 8.76 -11.48 -13.94
N VAL A 83 7.53 -11.64 -13.46
CA VAL A 83 6.66 -10.53 -13.03
C VAL A 83 6.50 -10.57 -11.52
N VAL A 84 6.90 -9.50 -10.85
CA VAL A 84 6.85 -9.37 -9.40
C VAL A 84 5.79 -8.33 -9.01
N VAL A 85 4.91 -8.69 -8.08
CA VAL A 85 3.92 -7.76 -7.52
C VAL A 85 3.77 -8.05 -6.03
N ALA A 86 4.27 -7.15 -5.18
CA ALA A 86 4.14 -7.26 -3.71
C ALA A 86 4.49 -8.66 -3.15
N TYR A 87 5.55 -9.29 -3.67
CA TYR A 87 5.98 -10.63 -3.26
C TYR A 87 6.59 -10.66 -1.84
N GLY A 88 7.24 -9.56 -1.46
CA GLY A 88 7.83 -9.35 -0.16
C GLY A 88 9.13 -10.13 0.10
N ARG A 89 9.68 -10.87 -0.86
CA ARG A 89 11.04 -11.44 -0.75
C ARG A 89 11.95 -10.73 -1.74
N ILE A 90 13.23 -10.62 -1.37
CA ILE A 90 14.28 -10.11 -2.24
C ILE A 90 14.64 -11.19 -3.25
N LEU A 91 14.67 -10.83 -4.53
CA LEU A 91 15.17 -11.69 -5.61
C LEU A 91 16.70 -11.60 -5.62
N PRO A 92 17.43 -12.71 -5.41
CA PRO A 92 18.88 -12.68 -5.48
C PRO A 92 19.34 -12.61 -6.96
N PRO A 93 20.59 -12.18 -7.23
CA PRO A 93 21.10 -12.02 -8.59
C PRO A 93 20.94 -13.26 -9.48
N GLU A 94 21.08 -14.45 -8.89
CA GLU A 94 20.93 -15.72 -9.60
C GLU A 94 19.52 -15.94 -10.15
N VAL A 95 18.49 -15.32 -9.54
CA VAL A 95 17.11 -15.33 -10.03
C VAL A 95 16.87 -14.19 -11.02
N LEU A 96 17.44 -13.00 -10.76
CA LEU A 96 17.30 -11.83 -11.63
C LEU A 96 17.83 -12.10 -13.05
N CYS A 97 18.86 -12.92 -13.17
CA CYS A 97 19.51 -13.26 -14.44
C CYS A 97 18.85 -14.42 -15.21
N VAL A 98 17.86 -15.13 -14.65
CA VAL A 98 17.23 -16.29 -15.32
C VAL A 98 16.44 -15.90 -16.58
N PRO A 99 15.45 -14.99 -16.50
CA PRO A 99 14.62 -14.67 -17.65
C PRO A 99 15.39 -13.78 -18.66
N PRO A 100 15.42 -14.12 -19.96
CA PRO A 100 16.11 -13.31 -20.97
C PRO A 100 15.53 -11.90 -21.12
N LYS A 101 14.24 -11.70 -20.80
CA LYS A 101 13.61 -10.36 -20.82
C LYS A 101 13.65 -9.65 -19.46
N GLY A 102 14.33 -10.24 -18.48
CA GLY A 102 14.52 -9.69 -17.14
C GLY A 102 13.37 -9.93 -16.18
N CYS A 103 13.46 -9.27 -15.02
CA CYS A 103 12.44 -9.28 -13.97
C CYS A 103 11.83 -7.88 -13.88
N ILE A 104 10.51 -7.77 -13.92
CA ILE A 104 9.81 -6.49 -13.73
C ILE A 104 9.00 -6.49 -12.44
N ASN A 105 8.83 -5.32 -11.84
CA ASN A 105 7.97 -5.13 -10.68
C ASN A 105 6.91 -4.06 -10.94
N LEU A 106 5.69 -4.34 -10.48
CA LEU A 106 4.65 -3.33 -10.33
C LEU A 106 4.84 -2.64 -8.98
N HIS A 107 5.30 -1.39 -9.03
CA HIS A 107 5.43 -0.53 -7.86
C HIS A 107 4.29 0.49 -7.80
N VAL A 108 3.70 0.69 -6.62
CA VAL A 108 2.50 1.53 -6.45
C VAL A 108 2.85 2.95 -5.97
N SER A 109 3.79 3.56 -6.67
CA SER A 109 4.06 5.01 -6.65
C SER A 109 4.53 5.50 -8.02
N LEU A 110 4.69 6.83 -8.14
CA LEU A 110 5.42 7.48 -9.21
C LEU A 110 6.91 7.51 -8.87
N LEU A 111 7.66 6.49 -9.28
CA LEU A 111 9.10 6.42 -9.05
C LEU A 111 9.82 7.61 -9.72
N PRO A 112 10.89 8.14 -9.11
CA PRO A 112 11.67 7.59 -7.98
C PRO A 112 11.10 7.91 -6.58
N LYS A 113 9.96 8.60 -6.46
CA LYS A 113 9.36 8.86 -5.14
C LYS A 113 8.82 7.55 -4.54
N TYR A 114 8.94 7.44 -3.22
CA TYR A 114 8.35 6.39 -2.39
C TYR A 114 8.83 4.97 -2.71
N ARG A 115 10.14 4.76 -2.84
CA ARG A 115 10.72 3.41 -2.86
C ARG A 115 10.45 2.70 -1.53
N GLY A 116 10.08 1.43 -1.57
CA GLY A 116 9.85 0.61 -0.38
C GLY A 116 8.42 0.09 -0.21
N ALA A 117 8.01 -0.11 1.05
CA ALA A 117 6.94 -1.03 1.41
C ALA A 117 5.53 -0.42 1.48
N ALA A 118 5.40 0.88 1.78
CA ALA A 118 4.09 1.53 1.98
C ALA A 118 3.86 2.80 1.13
N PRO A 119 4.18 2.81 -0.17
CA PRO A 119 4.14 4.02 -1.00
C PRO A 119 2.78 4.71 -1.09
N VAL A 120 1.68 3.95 -1.21
CA VAL A 120 0.32 4.52 -1.29
C VAL A 120 0.01 5.32 -0.03
N GLN A 121 0.25 4.72 1.13
CA GLN A 121 -0.02 5.34 2.41
C GLN A 121 0.84 6.59 2.61
N TRP A 122 2.13 6.53 2.27
CA TRP A 122 3.00 7.69 2.40
C TRP A 122 2.63 8.84 1.45
N SER A 123 2.18 8.55 0.23
CA SER A 123 1.68 9.58 -0.69
C SER A 123 0.50 10.34 -0.06
N VAL A 124 -0.41 9.61 0.57
CA VAL A 124 -1.59 10.16 1.26
C VAL A 124 -1.19 10.92 2.53
N ILE A 125 -0.33 10.36 3.39
CA ILE A 125 0.17 10.97 4.63
C ILE A 125 0.89 12.31 4.35
N ASN A 126 1.64 12.38 3.25
CA ASN A 126 2.40 13.58 2.88
C ASN A 126 1.55 14.65 2.18
N GLY A 127 0.24 14.40 1.97
CA GLY A 127 -0.66 15.38 1.36
C GLY A 127 -0.51 15.52 -0.15
N ASP A 128 0.11 14.53 -0.82
CA ASP A 128 0.26 14.56 -2.28
C ASP A 128 -1.11 14.60 -2.96
N LYS A 129 -1.18 15.28 -4.11
CA LYS A 129 -2.40 15.38 -4.93
C LYS A 129 -2.50 14.28 -5.99
N GLU A 130 -1.38 13.59 -6.23
CA GLU A 130 -1.28 12.49 -7.16
C GLU A 130 -0.32 11.43 -6.64
N THR A 131 -0.58 10.20 -7.02
CA THR A 131 0.33 9.07 -6.93
C THR A 131 0.18 8.25 -8.20
N GLY A 132 0.50 6.96 -8.20
CA GLY A 132 0.22 6.12 -9.34
C GLY A 132 0.94 4.79 -9.27
N VAL A 133 1.21 4.25 -10.45
CA VAL A 133 1.94 3.00 -10.61
C VAL A 133 3.13 3.21 -11.53
N SER A 134 4.22 2.53 -11.23
CA SER A 134 5.41 2.44 -12.07
C SER A 134 5.70 0.96 -12.31
N ILE A 135 5.80 0.57 -13.57
CA ILE A 135 6.39 -0.72 -13.93
C ILE A 135 7.86 -0.47 -14.19
N MET A 136 8.73 -1.19 -13.49
CA MET A 136 10.17 -1.03 -13.60
C MET A 136 10.87 -2.39 -13.72
N TYR A 137 12.09 -2.38 -14.22
CA TYR A 137 12.99 -3.51 -14.03
C TYR A 137 13.44 -3.61 -12.58
N LEU A 138 13.65 -4.84 -12.12
CA LEU A 138 14.32 -5.12 -10.86
C LEU A 138 15.83 -5.19 -11.09
N ASP A 139 16.57 -4.59 -10.17
CA ASP A 139 18.01 -4.71 -9.99
C ASP A 139 18.30 -5.19 -8.54
N GLU A 140 19.55 -5.12 -8.10
CA GLU A 140 19.93 -5.51 -6.73
C GLU A 140 19.49 -4.50 -5.66
N GLY A 141 19.11 -3.28 -6.06
CA GLY A 141 18.68 -2.24 -5.15
C GLY A 141 17.19 -2.31 -4.82
N LEU A 142 16.78 -1.51 -3.84
CA LEU A 142 15.37 -1.40 -3.45
C LEU A 142 14.66 -0.41 -4.37
N ASP A 143 13.91 -0.93 -5.33
CA ASP A 143 13.09 -0.16 -6.28
C ASP A 143 13.88 0.89 -7.09
N THR A 144 15.12 0.56 -7.46
CA THR A 144 16.06 1.46 -8.14
C THR A 144 16.14 1.30 -9.65
N GLY A 145 15.66 0.18 -10.19
CA GLY A 145 15.83 -0.15 -11.60
C GLY A 145 15.05 0.75 -12.56
N ASP A 146 15.41 0.66 -13.84
CA ASP A 146 14.86 1.50 -14.90
C ASP A 146 13.34 1.38 -15.01
N ILE A 147 12.67 2.52 -15.15
CA ILE A 147 11.22 2.60 -15.33
C ILE A 147 10.88 2.29 -16.79
N LEU A 148 9.83 1.48 -16.97
CA LEU A 148 9.29 1.06 -18.26
C LEU A 148 8.00 1.80 -18.61
N ASN A 149 7.12 1.98 -17.63
CA ASN A 149 5.83 2.60 -17.82
C ASN A 149 5.34 3.23 -16.51
N VAL A 150 4.63 4.34 -16.60
CA VAL A 150 4.10 5.08 -15.45
C VAL A 150 2.67 5.48 -15.75
N ALA A 151 1.77 5.25 -14.80
CA ALA A 151 0.39 5.73 -14.88
C ALA A 151 -0.02 6.48 -13.60
N PRO A 152 -0.30 7.80 -13.68
CA PRO A 152 -0.70 8.60 -12.54
C PRO A 152 -2.17 8.38 -12.15
N VAL A 153 -2.45 8.62 -10.87
CA VAL A 153 -3.77 8.53 -10.24
C VAL A 153 -3.92 9.72 -9.28
N THR A 154 -4.94 10.56 -9.51
CA THR A 154 -5.27 11.67 -8.60
C THR A 154 -5.70 11.14 -7.23
N ILE A 155 -5.26 11.77 -6.15
CA ILE A 155 -5.68 11.47 -4.78
C ILE A 155 -6.83 12.42 -4.40
N GLY A 156 -7.97 11.86 -4.00
CA GLY A 156 -9.10 12.67 -3.53
C GLY A 156 -8.79 13.40 -2.22
N PRO A 157 -9.39 14.58 -1.97
CA PRO A 157 -9.11 15.36 -0.76
C PRO A 157 -9.46 14.60 0.54
N GLU A 158 -10.55 13.84 0.52
CA GLU A 158 -11.05 13.05 1.66
C GLU A 158 -10.74 11.56 1.52
N GLU A 159 -10.02 11.17 0.47
CA GLU A 159 -9.81 9.77 0.12
C GLU A 159 -8.77 9.13 1.06
N THR A 160 -9.14 7.97 1.59
CA THR A 160 -8.25 7.15 2.41
C THR A 160 -7.28 6.34 1.56
N SER A 161 -6.16 5.94 2.15
CA SER A 161 -5.22 5.02 1.48
C SER A 161 -5.87 3.71 1.05
N GLY A 162 -6.85 3.21 1.82
CA GLY A 162 -7.60 2.01 1.47
C GLY A 162 -8.44 2.17 0.21
N GLU A 163 -9.23 3.24 0.13
CA GLU A 163 -10.06 3.56 -1.06
C GLU A 163 -9.20 3.81 -2.30
N LEU A 164 -8.10 4.56 -2.13
CA LEU A 164 -7.14 4.81 -3.19
C LEU A 164 -6.49 3.51 -3.70
N PHE A 165 -6.23 2.54 -2.81
CA PHE A 165 -5.59 1.29 -3.16
C PHE A 165 -6.40 0.45 -4.17
N GLU A 166 -7.74 0.51 -4.12
CA GLU A 166 -8.60 -0.17 -5.09
C GLU A 166 -8.39 0.39 -6.52
N ARG A 167 -8.39 1.72 -6.65
CA ARG A 167 -8.16 2.40 -7.95
C ARG A 167 -6.75 2.16 -8.47
N ILE A 168 -5.74 2.21 -7.59
CA ILE A 168 -4.34 1.90 -7.92
C ILE A 168 -4.21 0.45 -8.38
N THR A 169 -4.90 -0.50 -7.75
CA THR A 169 -4.86 -1.91 -8.13
C THR A 169 -5.36 -2.11 -9.56
N ALA A 170 -6.50 -1.52 -9.90
CA ALA A 170 -7.05 -1.60 -11.25
C ALA A 170 -6.13 -0.94 -12.29
N GLN A 171 -5.61 0.26 -12.01
CA GLN A 171 -4.67 0.94 -12.89
C GLN A 171 -3.36 0.17 -13.05
N GLY A 172 -2.85 -0.42 -11.97
CA GLY A 172 -1.64 -1.23 -11.95
C GLY A 172 -1.74 -2.47 -12.83
N ALA A 173 -2.82 -3.23 -12.70
CA ALA A 173 -3.06 -4.43 -13.51
C ALA A 173 -3.09 -4.10 -15.01
N LYS A 174 -3.81 -3.04 -15.40
CA LYS A 174 -3.84 -2.54 -16.78
C LYS A 174 -2.45 -2.15 -17.29
N THR A 175 -1.75 -1.30 -16.52
CA THR A 175 -0.42 -0.77 -16.89
C THR A 175 0.61 -1.90 -17.01
N LEU A 176 0.50 -2.93 -16.16
CA LEU A 176 1.35 -4.10 -16.21
C LEU A 176 1.17 -4.88 -17.52
N VAL A 177 -0.07 -5.17 -17.92
CA VAL A 177 -0.36 -5.89 -19.18
C VAL A 177 0.15 -5.11 -20.40
N GLU A 178 -0.09 -3.80 -20.45
CA GLU A 178 0.41 -2.94 -21.53
C GLU A 178 1.94 -2.95 -21.61
N THR A 179 2.61 -2.97 -20.45
CA THR A 179 4.07 -3.04 -20.38
C THR A 179 4.59 -4.40 -20.83
N ILE A 180 3.96 -5.49 -20.40
CA ILE A 180 4.29 -6.85 -20.82
C ILE A 180 4.14 -6.99 -22.35
N ALA A 181 3.09 -6.42 -22.94
CA ALA A 181 2.90 -6.40 -24.39
C ALA A 181 4.03 -5.63 -25.11
N SER A 182 4.44 -4.48 -24.59
CA SER A 182 5.55 -3.69 -25.14
C SER A 182 6.89 -4.41 -25.05
N ILE A 183 7.14 -5.14 -23.94
CA ILE A 183 8.31 -6.02 -23.79
C ILE A 183 8.26 -7.16 -24.81
N ALA A 184 7.09 -7.77 -25.01
CA ALA A 184 6.91 -8.85 -25.98
C ALA A 184 7.23 -8.39 -27.42
N ALA A 185 6.83 -7.18 -27.77
CA ALA A 185 7.06 -6.57 -29.08
C ALA A 185 8.48 -6.00 -29.26
N GLY A 186 9.30 -5.95 -28.21
CA GLY A 186 10.63 -5.33 -28.25
C GLY A 186 10.59 -3.80 -28.35
N THR A 187 9.46 -3.17 -27.98
CA THR A 187 9.26 -1.72 -28.08
C THR A 187 9.30 -1.00 -26.73
N ALA A 188 9.46 -1.73 -25.63
CA ALA A 188 9.56 -1.15 -24.28
C ALA A 188 10.78 -0.23 -24.15
N VAL A 189 10.55 1.02 -23.73
CA VAL A 189 11.60 2.01 -23.46
C VAL A 189 12.04 1.90 -22.01
N ARG A 190 13.36 1.95 -21.78
CA ARG A 190 13.97 1.97 -20.45
C ARG A 190 14.37 3.39 -20.07
N THR A 191 13.85 3.88 -18.95
CA THR A 191 14.16 5.21 -18.43
C THR A 191 14.87 5.09 -17.08
N PRO A 192 16.17 5.42 -17.00
CA PRO A 192 16.89 5.45 -15.72
C PRO A 192 16.24 6.41 -14.72
N GLN A 193 16.19 6.00 -13.46
CA GLN A 193 15.66 6.84 -12.39
C GLN A 193 16.63 7.97 -12.03
N ASP A 194 16.10 9.17 -11.78
CA ASP A 194 16.87 10.25 -11.14
C ASP A 194 16.98 9.98 -9.64
N HIS A 195 18.07 9.32 -9.21
CA HIS A 195 18.26 8.92 -7.81
C HIS A 195 18.29 10.11 -6.83
N SER A 196 18.58 11.33 -7.29
CA SER A 196 18.57 12.52 -6.42
C SER A 196 17.17 12.93 -5.96
N LYS A 197 16.13 12.49 -6.68
CA LYS A 197 14.72 12.74 -6.37
C LYS A 197 14.05 11.60 -5.59
N ALA A 198 14.81 10.57 -5.22
CA ALA A 198 14.27 9.41 -4.55
C ALA A 198 13.84 9.73 -3.12
N THR A 199 12.67 9.24 -2.74
CA THR A 199 12.17 9.25 -1.35
C THR A 199 11.84 7.83 -0.93
N LEU A 200 11.79 7.58 0.39
CA LEU A 200 11.52 6.27 0.96
C LEU A 200 10.11 6.19 1.54
N ALA A 201 9.52 5.00 1.44
CA ALA A 201 8.22 4.65 2.00
C ALA A 201 8.37 3.40 2.90
N PRO A 202 8.95 3.55 4.11
CA PRO A 202 9.13 2.42 5.01
C PRO A 202 7.78 1.82 5.46
N PRO A 203 7.76 0.57 5.95
CA PRO A 203 6.55 -0.04 6.51
C PRO A 203 5.97 0.84 7.63
N LEU A 204 4.64 0.98 7.66
CA LEU A 204 3.99 1.70 8.75
C LEU A 204 4.05 0.88 10.05
N THR A 205 4.02 1.58 11.18
CA THR A 205 3.89 0.96 12.50
C THR A 205 2.73 1.57 13.29
N LYS A 206 2.26 0.89 14.33
CA LYS A 206 1.21 1.43 15.19
C LYS A 206 1.66 2.69 15.92
N GLU A 207 2.95 2.82 16.20
CA GLU A 207 3.53 3.96 16.90
C GLU A 207 3.46 5.21 16.02
N MET A 208 3.69 5.06 14.71
CA MET A 208 3.58 6.15 13.73
C MET A 208 2.15 6.71 13.59
N ALA A 209 1.13 5.94 13.94
CA ALA A 209 -0.26 6.38 13.91
C ALA A 209 -0.64 7.27 15.11
N ARG A 210 0.23 7.41 16.12
CA ARG A 210 -0.05 8.28 17.25
C ARG A 210 0.14 9.75 16.84
N PHE A 211 -0.82 10.60 17.16
CA PHE A 211 -0.70 12.04 16.99
C PHE A 211 -1.18 12.81 18.21
N ALA A 212 -0.78 14.07 18.26
CA ALA A 212 -1.35 15.10 19.12
C ALA A 212 -1.89 16.22 18.23
N PHE A 213 -2.73 17.10 18.78
CA PHE A 213 -3.32 18.22 18.04
C PHE A 213 -2.33 19.38 17.81
N ASP A 214 -1.03 19.15 17.98
CA ASP A 214 0.06 20.13 17.90
C ASP A 214 0.62 20.33 16.48
N GLN A 215 0.01 19.69 15.48
CA GLN A 215 0.31 19.87 14.05
C GLN A 215 -0.83 20.63 13.35
N PRO A 216 -0.61 21.19 12.14
CA PRO A 216 -1.67 21.76 11.32
C PRO A 216 -2.79 20.75 11.05
N ALA A 217 -4.05 21.22 11.04
CA ALA A 217 -5.22 20.37 10.84
C ALA A 217 -5.15 19.54 9.55
N GLN A 218 -4.66 20.13 8.45
CA GLN A 218 -4.46 19.42 7.18
C GLN A 218 -3.52 18.22 7.32
N LYS A 219 -2.40 18.38 8.02
CA LYS A 219 -1.42 17.30 8.23
C LYS A 219 -1.98 16.17 9.09
N LEU A 220 -2.79 16.51 10.10
CA LEU A 220 -3.48 15.51 10.91
C LEU A 220 -4.58 14.80 10.13
N HIS A 221 -5.31 15.52 9.28
CA HIS A 221 -6.28 14.93 8.37
C HIS A 221 -5.61 13.97 7.37
N ASP A 222 -4.51 14.38 6.76
CA ASP A 222 -3.69 13.55 5.87
C ASP A 222 -3.15 12.29 6.56
N LEU A 223 -2.72 12.42 7.82
CA LEU A 223 -2.35 11.27 8.66
C LEU A 223 -3.53 10.32 8.90
N VAL A 224 -4.72 10.85 9.23
CA VAL A 224 -5.93 10.04 9.47
C VAL A 224 -6.31 9.23 8.24
N ARG A 225 -6.45 9.89 7.09
CA ARG A 225 -6.81 9.21 5.82
C ARG A 225 -5.68 8.31 5.33
N GLY A 226 -4.42 8.69 5.58
CA GLY A 226 -3.20 7.95 5.27
C GLY A 226 -3.04 6.62 6.00
N MET A 227 -3.40 6.61 7.29
CA MET A 227 -3.30 5.44 8.17
C MET A 227 -4.56 4.56 8.13
N ASN A 228 -5.56 4.87 7.29
CA ASN A 228 -6.79 4.10 7.13
C ASN A 228 -6.67 3.10 5.95
N PRO A 229 -6.92 1.79 6.15
CA PRO A 229 -7.56 1.14 7.30
C PRO A 229 -6.59 0.58 8.35
N TRP A 230 -5.29 0.69 8.13
CA TRP A 230 -4.28 0.24 9.06
C TRP A 230 -3.06 1.17 9.05
N PRO A 231 -2.48 1.52 10.22
CA PRO A 231 -2.82 1.07 11.58
C PRO A 231 -3.96 1.85 12.28
N VAL A 232 -4.57 2.81 11.57
CA VAL A 232 -5.56 3.81 12.04
C VAL A 232 -4.93 4.81 13.00
N ALA A 233 -4.93 6.09 12.60
CA ALA A 233 -4.43 7.19 13.41
C ALA A 233 -5.18 7.27 14.77
N TYR A 234 -4.49 7.65 15.83
CA TYR A 234 -5.08 7.81 17.16
C TYR A 234 -4.38 8.88 17.98
N PHE A 235 -5.13 9.43 18.93
CA PHE A 235 -4.58 10.20 20.04
C PHE A 235 -4.90 9.47 21.35
N GLU A 236 -4.30 9.94 22.45
CA GLU A 236 -4.50 9.37 23.78
C GLU A 236 -5.21 10.38 24.67
N GLN A 237 -6.25 9.94 25.37
CA GLN A 237 -6.93 10.73 26.39
C GLN A 237 -7.03 9.89 27.67
N GLU A 238 -6.53 10.41 28.80
CA GLU A 238 -6.51 9.71 30.10
C GLU A 238 -5.89 8.30 30.01
N GLY A 239 -4.82 8.15 29.23
CA GLY A 239 -4.12 6.88 29.03
C GLY A 239 -4.87 5.85 28.16
N LYS A 240 -5.98 6.24 27.52
CA LYS A 240 -6.76 5.38 26.61
C LYS A 240 -6.63 5.84 25.16
N LYS A 241 -6.57 4.90 24.23
CA LYS A 241 -6.48 5.21 22.79
C LYS A 241 -7.84 5.56 22.20
N ILE A 242 -7.90 6.68 21.50
CA ILE A 242 -9.05 7.08 20.68
C ILE A 242 -8.60 7.09 19.23
N LYS A 243 -8.94 6.04 18.49
CA LYS A 243 -8.67 5.97 17.05
C LYS A 243 -9.59 6.92 16.31
N VAL A 244 -9.10 7.55 15.26
CA VAL A 244 -9.86 8.38 14.34
C VAL A 244 -9.88 7.69 12.98
N ARG A 245 -11.07 7.33 12.49
CA ARG A 245 -11.24 6.67 11.19
C ARG A 245 -11.60 7.65 10.09
N LYS A 246 -12.30 8.74 10.43
CA LYS A 246 -12.69 9.80 9.51
C LYS A 246 -12.63 11.16 10.21
N SER A 247 -12.11 12.15 9.49
CA SER A 247 -12.00 13.54 9.94
C SER A 247 -12.16 14.50 8.76
N HIS A 248 -12.37 15.78 9.05
CA HIS A 248 -12.32 16.86 8.06
C HIS A 248 -11.55 18.06 8.61
N VAL A 249 -10.95 18.85 7.72
CA VAL A 249 -10.37 20.15 8.10
C VAL A 249 -11.49 21.17 8.27
N ALA A 250 -11.47 21.88 9.39
CA ALA A 250 -12.42 22.93 9.73
C ALA A 250 -11.70 24.24 10.05
N ALA A 251 -12.43 25.36 9.94
CA ALA A 251 -11.98 26.64 10.44
C ALA A 251 -12.09 26.68 11.98
N GLY A 252 -11.11 27.27 12.63
CA GLY A 252 -11.09 27.42 14.08
C GLY A 252 -9.70 27.77 14.58
N SER A 253 -9.66 28.38 15.76
CA SER A 253 -8.41 28.75 16.43
C SER A 253 -8.57 28.59 17.94
N GLY A 254 -7.52 28.10 18.59
CA GLY A 254 -7.46 27.89 20.02
C GLY A 254 -6.12 27.25 20.38
N ALA A 255 -5.92 26.95 21.67
CA ALA A 255 -4.75 26.15 22.03
C ALA A 255 -4.92 24.72 21.44
N PRO A 256 -3.84 24.11 20.89
CA PRO A 256 -3.86 22.71 20.46
C PRO A 256 -4.53 21.77 21.45
N GLY A 257 -5.49 20.98 20.96
CA GLY A 257 -6.28 20.03 21.73
C GLY A 257 -7.52 20.61 22.41
N THR A 258 -7.79 21.92 22.29
CA THR A 258 -9.01 22.51 22.84
C THR A 258 -10.24 22.11 22.02
N VAL A 259 -11.29 21.64 22.70
CA VAL A 259 -12.61 21.39 22.10
C VAL A 259 -13.24 22.75 21.75
N LEU A 260 -13.46 23.00 20.47
CA LEU A 260 -14.12 24.21 19.95
C LEU A 260 -15.64 24.04 19.85
N SER A 261 -16.07 22.85 19.44
CA SER A 261 -17.47 22.46 19.32
C SER A 261 -17.62 20.97 19.64
N ILE A 262 -18.79 20.56 20.14
CA ILE A 262 -19.14 19.17 20.43
C ILE A 262 -20.10 18.56 19.39
N LYS A 263 -20.72 19.39 18.54
CA LYS A 263 -21.62 18.95 17.46
C LYS A 263 -21.51 19.90 16.24
N PRO A 264 -20.66 19.58 15.25
CA PRO A 264 -19.75 18.44 15.22
C PRO A 264 -18.62 18.57 16.25
N LEU A 265 -17.94 17.46 16.55
CA LEU A 265 -16.79 17.48 17.46
C LEU A 265 -15.59 18.08 16.73
N THR A 266 -15.22 19.31 17.10
CA THR A 266 -14.17 20.08 16.43
C THR A 266 -13.09 20.43 17.44
N ILE A 267 -11.84 20.10 17.14
CA ILE A 267 -10.70 20.28 18.03
C ILE A 267 -9.71 21.25 17.40
N ALA A 268 -9.27 22.26 18.16
CA ALA A 268 -8.25 23.19 17.72
C ALA A 268 -6.91 22.49 17.49
N CYS A 269 -6.28 22.80 16.37
CA CYS A 269 -4.96 22.32 15.99
C CYS A 269 -3.92 23.44 16.14
N ALA A 270 -2.66 23.20 15.77
CA ALA A 270 -1.66 24.28 15.70
C ALA A 270 -2.05 25.34 14.67
N GLU A 271 -2.65 24.90 13.55
CA GLU A 271 -3.26 25.75 12.54
C GLU A 271 -4.60 25.13 12.13
N GLY A 272 -5.66 25.95 12.12
CA GLY A 272 -7.02 25.50 11.86
C GLY A 272 -7.58 24.59 12.96
N ALA A 273 -8.57 23.79 12.59
CA ALA A 273 -9.20 22.82 13.48
C ALA A 273 -9.48 21.51 12.73
N LEU A 274 -9.56 20.41 13.49
CA LEU A 274 -9.90 19.09 12.98
C LEU A 274 -11.27 18.67 13.50
N GLU A 275 -12.20 18.40 12.58
CA GLU A 275 -13.46 17.75 12.87
C GLU A 275 -13.27 16.24 12.95
N LEU A 276 -13.74 15.62 14.03
CA LEU A 276 -13.66 14.18 14.24
C LEU A 276 -15.03 13.55 13.95
N ASP A 277 -15.21 13.09 12.71
CA ASP A 277 -16.47 12.47 12.27
C ASP A 277 -16.70 11.11 12.92
N GLU A 278 -15.72 10.21 12.79
CA GLU A 278 -15.81 8.82 13.24
C GLU A 278 -14.59 8.44 14.08
N VAL A 279 -14.86 8.04 15.32
CA VAL A 279 -13.86 7.61 16.29
C VAL A 279 -14.12 6.19 16.77
N VAL A 280 -13.06 5.52 17.23
CA VAL A 280 -13.12 4.21 17.89
C VAL A 280 -12.39 4.30 19.22
N PRO A 281 -13.11 4.61 20.32
CA PRO A 281 -12.55 4.52 21.65
C PRO A 281 -12.12 3.09 21.97
N GLU A 282 -11.09 2.95 22.82
CA GLU A 282 -10.59 1.65 23.23
C GLU A 282 -11.70 0.74 23.78
N GLY A 283 -11.75 -0.50 23.28
CA GLY A 283 -12.77 -1.49 23.65
C GLY A 283 -14.18 -1.24 23.09
N SER A 284 -14.38 -0.20 22.27
CA SER A 284 -15.69 0.19 21.74
C SER A 284 -15.85 -0.11 20.24
N LYS A 285 -17.09 -0.06 19.75
CA LYS A 285 -17.41 -0.03 18.31
C LYS A 285 -17.18 1.38 17.74
N PRO A 286 -16.97 1.53 16.41
CA PRO A 286 -16.96 2.84 15.77
C PRO A 286 -18.21 3.65 16.07
N MET A 287 -18.06 4.96 16.29
CA MET A 287 -19.15 5.89 16.60
C MET A 287 -18.84 7.30 16.12
N ALA A 288 -19.86 8.15 16.03
CA ALA A 288 -19.69 9.56 15.73
C ALA A 288 -18.86 10.26 16.82
N GLY A 289 -17.95 11.16 16.44
CA GLY A 289 -17.15 11.93 17.41
C GLY A 289 -18.02 12.74 18.38
N SER A 290 -19.15 13.30 17.90
CA SER A 290 -20.11 13.99 18.76
C SER A 290 -20.78 13.07 19.79
N ALA A 291 -21.01 11.79 19.45
CA ALA A 291 -21.57 10.81 20.38
C ALA A 291 -20.56 10.44 21.46
N TRP A 292 -19.29 10.29 21.08
CA TRP A 292 -18.19 10.09 22.03
C TRP A 292 -18.04 11.29 22.98
N ALA A 293 -18.05 12.51 22.44
CA ALA A 293 -17.98 13.75 23.22
C ALA A 293 -19.14 13.86 24.23
N ALA A 294 -20.37 13.55 23.81
CA ALA A 294 -21.54 13.53 24.69
C ALA A 294 -21.42 12.49 25.81
N GLY A 295 -20.95 11.27 25.50
CA GLY A 295 -20.72 10.21 26.48
C GLY A 295 -19.65 10.58 27.52
N ARG A 296 -18.66 11.39 27.12
CA ARG A 296 -17.62 11.96 27.99
C ARG A 296 -18.03 13.27 28.67
N ARG A 297 -19.22 13.80 28.35
CA ARG A 297 -19.75 15.10 28.82
C ARG A 297 -18.80 16.27 28.52
N LEU A 298 -18.10 16.21 27.40
CA LEU A 298 -17.20 17.28 26.96
C LEU A 298 -17.97 18.59 26.71
N LYS A 299 -17.30 19.71 26.92
CA LYS A 299 -17.77 21.07 26.65
C LYS A 299 -16.72 21.83 25.83
N ALA A 300 -17.16 22.88 25.16
CA ALA A 300 -16.23 23.82 24.54
C ALA A 300 -15.29 24.39 25.61
N GLY A 301 -13.99 24.43 25.29
CA GLY A 301 -12.92 24.81 26.22
C GLY A 301 -12.22 23.63 26.91
N ASP A 302 -12.81 22.43 26.92
CA ASP A 302 -12.14 21.22 27.43
C ASP A 302 -10.90 20.88 26.60
N ARG A 303 -9.96 20.11 27.17
CA ARG A 303 -8.71 19.69 26.50
C ARG A 303 -8.66 18.19 26.26
N LEU A 304 -8.22 17.82 25.06
CA LEU A 304 -7.88 16.45 24.65
C LEU A 304 -6.37 16.24 24.62
#